data_AF-A0A2K5QAA8-F1
#
_entry.id   AF-A0A2K5QAA8-F1
#
_cell.length_a   1.000
_cell.length_b   1.000
_cell.length_c   1.000
_cell.angle_alpha   90.00
_cell.angle_beta   90.00
_cell.angle_gamma   90.00
#
_symmetry.space_group_name_H-M   'P 1'
#
loop_
_entity.id
_entity.type
_entity.pdbx_description
1 polymer ?
#
loop_
_entity_poly.entity_id
_entity_poly.type
_entity_poly.pdbx_seq_one_letter_code
_entity_poly.pdbx_strand_id
1 'polypeptide(L)'
;MLAQTRVPLGDEMTVCQIHLYTSGCHGDHSLGHLSVAEAEMLRDPEGGQQLLRTLECENRRLEAVLAWRRTELVFWRWMDTVLDTCVLGVPAAASQGTFLPQIPECSGGVLELVAWELRALQEELQEAAEHRRAAWEAKAGGCGRGPEWSAVRRASREAVEKELGALRRCWEQDRDPAQPHVPHRLVRREDGAAGDRDLRAAEVIRTLRSQEACLEAVLHQLQGQCRQELARLAGALPGLIWIPPPGR
;
A
#
# COMPACT_ATOMS: atom_id res chain seq x y z
N MET A 1 -13.93 6.20 -42.40
CA MET A 1 -13.87 4.88 -43.05
C MET A 1 -13.46 3.85 -42.02
N LEU A 2 -14.44 3.16 -41.41
CA LEU A 2 -14.18 2.10 -40.43
C LEU A 2 -14.01 0.79 -41.21
N ALA A 3 -12.77 0.31 -41.31
CA ALA A 3 -12.52 -1.03 -41.83
C ALA A 3 -12.89 -2.03 -40.73
N GLN A 4 -14.09 -2.62 -40.86
CA GLN A 4 -14.46 -3.81 -40.11
C GLN A 4 -13.65 -4.99 -40.65
N THR A 5 -12.51 -5.27 -40.05
CA THR A 5 -11.80 -6.54 -40.23
C THR A 5 -12.51 -7.59 -39.37
N ARG A 6 -13.44 -8.33 -39.98
CA ARG A 6 -13.96 -9.57 -39.40
C ARG A 6 -12.81 -10.57 -39.33
N VAL A 7 -12.40 -10.92 -38.11
CA VAL A 7 -11.43 -12.00 -37.85
C VAL A 7 -12.21 -13.31 -37.70
N PRO A 8 -11.84 -14.40 -38.39
CA PRO A 8 -12.46 -15.70 -38.19
C PRO A 8 -12.03 -16.24 -36.83
N LEU A 9 -12.98 -16.29 -35.89
CA LEU A 9 -12.86 -16.98 -34.61
C LEU A 9 -12.83 -18.49 -34.90
N GLY A 10 -11.65 -19.04 -35.16
CA GLY A 10 -11.50 -20.45 -35.55
C GLY A 10 -10.24 -21.14 -35.03
N ASP A 11 -9.09 -20.46 -34.99
CA ASP A 11 -7.83 -21.07 -34.56
C ASP A 11 -7.13 -20.24 -33.47
N GLU A 12 -6.54 -20.95 -32.52
CA GLU A 12 -5.89 -20.40 -31.33
C GLU A 12 -4.89 -19.27 -31.66
N MET A 13 -5.23 -18.04 -31.26
CA MET A 13 -4.30 -16.91 -31.38
C MET A 13 -3.05 -17.17 -30.55
N THR A 14 -1.91 -17.28 -31.23
CA THR A 14 -0.62 -17.47 -30.56
C THR A 14 -0.19 -16.19 -29.81
N VAL A 15 0.48 -16.33 -28.67
CA VAL A 15 0.98 -15.21 -27.84
C VAL A 15 1.83 -14.21 -28.67
N CYS A 16 2.55 -14.70 -29.68
CA CYS A 16 3.32 -13.86 -30.60
C CYS A 16 2.44 -12.94 -31.47
N GLN A 17 1.24 -13.39 -31.87
CA GLN A 17 0.28 -12.54 -32.58
C GLN A 17 -0.32 -11.49 -31.66
N ILE A 18 -0.60 -11.82 -30.39
CA ILE A 18 -1.08 -10.85 -29.39
C ILE A 18 -0.05 -9.71 -29.23
N HIS A 19 1.25 -10.04 -29.18
CA HIS A 19 2.31 -9.04 -29.05
C HIS A 19 2.43 -8.09 -30.26
N LEU A 20 2.14 -8.57 -31.47
CA LEU A 20 2.08 -7.72 -32.67
C LEU A 20 0.91 -6.73 -32.63
N TYR A 21 -0.19 -7.07 -31.96
CA TYR A 21 -1.34 -6.18 -31.78
C TYR A 21 -1.20 -5.22 -30.60
N THR A 22 -0.28 -5.47 -29.66
CA THR A 22 -0.02 -4.61 -28.49
C THR A 22 1.26 -3.76 -28.61
N SER A 23 2.05 -3.94 -29.67
CA SER A 23 3.26 -3.16 -29.90
C SER A 23 2.90 -1.71 -30.27
N GLY A 24 3.22 -0.76 -29.40
CA GLY A 24 3.06 0.68 -29.66
C GLY A 24 2.11 1.43 -28.71
N CYS A 25 1.56 0.79 -27.68
CA CYS A 25 0.62 1.44 -26.74
C CYS A 25 1.29 1.98 -25.47
N HIS A 26 2.60 2.22 -25.47
CA HIS A 26 3.31 2.77 -24.31
C HIS A 26 3.86 4.18 -24.60
N GLY A 27 3.83 5.05 -23.58
CA GLY A 27 4.38 6.41 -23.66
C GLY A 27 5.92 6.45 -23.74
N ASP A 28 6.60 5.39 -23.32
CA ASP A 28 8.05 5.22 -23.44
C ASP A 28 8.37 4.21 -24.57
N HIS A 29 9.03 4.66 -25.62
CA HIS A 29 9.34 3.80 -26.78
C HIS A 29 10.40 2.72 -26.48
N SER A 30 11.00 2.74 -25.28
CA SER A 30 11.97 1.73 -24.85
C SER A 30 11.33 0.45 -24.30
N LEU A 31 10.04 0.47 -23.93
CA LEU A 31 9.33 -0.71 -23.43
C LEU A 31 8.33 -1.21 -24.47
N GLY A 32 8.53 -2.44 -24.95
CA GLY A 32 7.65 -3.09 -25.93
C GLY A 32 6.32 -3.61 -25.37
N HIS A 33 5.99 -3.27 -24.12
CA HIS A 33 4.81 -3.79 -23.40
C HIS A 33 4.17 -2.70 -22.54
N LEU A 34 2.87 -2.85 -22.27
CA LEU A 34 2.13 -2.00 -21.35
C LEU A 34 2.72 -2.11 -19.93
N SER A 35 2.83 -0.98 -19.23
CA SER A 35 3.11 -0.96 -17.80
C SER A 35 1.95 -1.58 -17.02
N VAL A 36 2.22 -2.01 -15.78
CA VAL A 36 1.19 -2.56 -14.89
C VAL A 36 0.04 -1.58 -14.70
N ALA A 37 0.34 -0.28 -14.55
CA ALA A 37 -0.65 0.76 -14.39
C ALA A 37 -1.53 0.93 -15.65
N GLU A 38 -0.94 0.90 -16.84
CA GLU A 38 -1.69 0.97 -18.11
C GLU A 38 -2.53 -0.29 -18.34
N ALA A 39 -1.99 -1.46 -18.02
CA ALA A 39 -2.74 -2.72 -18.10
C ALA A 39 -3.93 -2.73 -17.11
N GLU A 40 -3.75 -2.19 -15.91
CA GLU A 40 -4.83 -1.99 -14.93
C GLU A 40 -5.87 -0.97 -15.41
N MET A 41 -5.44 0.15 -16.01
CA MET A 41 -6.35 1.14 -16.60
C MET A 41 -7.17 0.59 -17.77
N LEU A 42 -6.60 -0.30 -18.59
CA LEU A 42 -7.35 -0.95 -19.67
C LEU A 42 -8.31 -2.03 -19.14
N ARG A 43 -7.99 -2.66 -18.00
CA ARG A 43 -8.83 -3.66 -17.35
C ARG A 43 -10.03 -3.03 -16.62
N ASP A 44 -9.86 -1.83 -16.10
CA ASP A 44 -10.89 -1.05 -15.39
C ASP A 44 -10.88 0.43 -15.84
N PRO A 45 -11.51 0.74 -16.99
CA PRO A 45 -11.55 2.10 -17.51
C PRO A 45 -12.36 3.04 -16.60
N GLU A 46 -13.37 2.54 -15.89
CA GLU A 46 -14.14 3.30 -14.93
C GLU A 46 -13.30 3.72 -13.71
N GLY A 47 -12.51 2.79 -13.16
CA GLY A 47 -11.56 3.07 -12.08
C GLY A 47 -10.50 4.09 -12.48
N GLY A 48 -9.98 3.98 -13.71
CA GLY A 48 -9.07 4.98 -14.28
C GLY A 48 -9.69 6.38 -14.38
N GLN A 49 -10.95 6.48 -14.83
CA GLN A 49 -11.69 7.76 -14.87
C GLN A 49 -11.96 8.33 -13.47
N GLN A 50 -12.25 7.47 -12.49
CA GLN A 50 -12.44 7.88 -11.10
C GLN A 50 -11.15 8.48 -10.52
N LEU A 51 -10.01 7.83 -10.76
CA LEU A 51 -8.69 8.30 -10.35
C LEU A 51 -8.36 9.64 -11.01
N LEU A 52 -8.61 9.78 -12.31
CA LEU A 52 -8.37 11.02 -13.04
C LEU A 52 -9.20 12.18 -12.48
N ARG A 53 -10.50 11.97 -12.22
CA ARG A 53 -11.35 12.98 -11.57
C ARG A 53 -10.84 13.37 -10.19
N THR A 54 -10.33 12.40 -9.43
CA THR A 54 -9.76 12.65 -8.09
C THR A 54 -8.53 13.54 -8.19
N LEU A 55 -7.59 13.18 -9.08
CA LEU A 55 -6.37 13.95 -9.31
C LEU A 55 -6.67 15.35 -9.83
N GLU A 56 -7.63 15.52 -10.73
CA GLU A 56 -8.07 16.85 -11.19
C GLU A 56 -8.61 17.71 -10.05
N CYS A 57 -9.46 17.13 -9.18
CA CYS A 57 -9.98 17.83 -8.02
C CYS A 57 -8.87 18.23 -7.04
N GLU A 58 -7.92 17.33 -6.79
CA GLU A 58 -6.76 17.63 -5.96
C GLU A 58 -5.88 18.72 -6.58
N ASN A 59 -5.66 18.67 -7.89
CA ASN A 59 -4.86 19.66 -8.60
C ASN A 59 -5.52 21.05 -8.52
N ARG A 60 -6.83 21.15 -8.77
CA ARG A 60 -7.59 22.41 -8.57
C ARG A 60 -7.46 22.94 -7.14
N ARG A 61 -7.51 22.06 -6.13
CA ARG A 61 -7.32 22.45 -4.73
C ARG A 61 -5.91 22.96 -4.47
N LEU A 62 -4.90 22.30 -5.01
CA LEU A 62 -3.50 22.72 -4.89
C LEU A 62 -3.27 24.07 -5.59
N GLU A 63 -3.83 24.27 -6.78
CA GLU A 63 -3.80 25.56 -7.48
C GLU A 63 -4.45 26.67 -6.65
N ALA A 64 -5.60 26.40 -6.02
CA ALA A 64 -6.25 27.36 -5.13
C ALA A 64 -5.38 27.69 -3.91
N VAL A 65 -4.70 26.69 -3.32
CA VAL A 65 -3.76 26.91 -2.22
C VAL A 65 -2.58 27.76 -2.69
N LEU A 66 -2.01 27.49 -3.87
CA LEU A 66 -0.92 28.29 -4.42
C LEU A 66 -1.37 29.72 -4.73
N ALA A 67 -2.58 29.91 -5.24
CA ALA A 67 -3.17 31.23 -5.45
C ALA A 67 -3.33 31.98 -4.12
N TRP A 68 -3.83 31.32 -3.07
CA TRP A 68 -3.94 31.89 -1.73
C TRP A 68 -2.57 32.21 -1.13
N ARG A 69 -1.57 31.34 -1.28
CA ARG A 69 -0.20 31.59 -0.82
C ARG A 69 0.40 32.87 -1.41
N ARG A 70 0.06 33.22 -2.66
CA ARG A 70 0.49 34.49 -3.27
C ARG A 70 -0.17 35.72 -2.63
N THR A 71 -1.39 35.58 -2.10
CA THR A 71 -2.12 36.66 -1.43
C THR A 71 -2.01 36.62 0.10
N GLU A 72 -1.32 35.62 0.66
CA GLU A 72 -1.16 35.41 2.09
C GLU A 72 -0.55 36.63 2.81
N LEU A 73 0.48 37.25 2.24
CA LEU A 73 1.07 38.46 2.80
C LEU A 73 0.10 39.65 2.83
N VAL A 74 -0.77 39.76 1.83
CA VAL A 74 -1.80 40.82 1.79
C VAL A 74 -2.85 40.58 2.85
N PHE A 75 -3.26 39.31 3.03
CA PHE A 75 -4.17 38.89 4.09
C PHE A 75 -3.58 39.20 5.48
N TRP A 76 -2.33 38.80 5.74
CA TRP A 76 -1.71 39.05 7.04
C TRP A 76 -1.48 40.54 7.30
N ARG A 77 -1.07 41.31 6.29
CA ARG A 77 -0.95 42.77 6.43
C ARG A 77 -2.31 43.43 6.71
N TRP A 78 -3.38 42.96 6.09
CA TRP A 78 -4.72 43.42 6.42
C TRP A 78 -5.12 43.02 7.85
N MET A 79 -4.83 41.79 8.28
CA MET A 79 -5.07 41.34 9.64
C MET A 79 -4.32 42.21 10.66
N ASP A 80 -3.05 42.54 10.42
CA ASP A 80 -2.28 43.45 11.27
C ASP A 80 -2.99 44.80 11.38
N THR A 81 -3.50 45.37 10.28
CA THR A 81 -4.26 46.62 10.36
C THR A 81 -5.57 46.50 11.12
N VAL A 82 -6.28 45.37 11.03
CA VAL A 82 -7.50 45.12 11.82
C VAL A 82 -7.14 45.02 13.30
N LEU A 83 -6.10 44.27 13.64
CA LEU A 83 -5.61 44.13 15.01
C LEU A 83 -5.12 45.47 15.57
N ASP A 84 -4.40 46.27 14.79
CA ASP A 84 -3.95 47.61 15.16
C ASP A 84 -5.13 48.54 15.44
N THR A 85 -6.23 48.47 14.67
CA THR A 85 -7.44 49.25 14.96
C THR A 85 -8.17 48.78 16.21
N CYS A 86 -8.10 47.50 16.57
CA CYS A 86 -8.61 46.99 17.84
C CYS A 86 -7.77 47.50 19.03
N VAL A 87 -6.45 47.65 18.86
CA VAL A 87 -5.54 48.19 19.89
C VAL A 87 -5.67 49.71 20.03
N LEU A 88 -5.96 50.43 18.94
CA LEU A 88 -6.21 51.88 18.96
C LEU A 88 -7.59 52.27 19.52
N GLY A 89 -8.41 51.30 19.93
CA GLY A 89 -9.73 51.49 20.54
C GLY A 89 -9.72 51.99 21.99
N VAL A 90 -8.81 52.89 22.36
CA VAL A 90 -8.91 53.72 23.59
C VAL A 90 -9.24 55.16 23.14
N PRO A 91 -10.32 55.79 23.64
CA PRO A 91 -10.95 56.88 22.89
C PRO A 91 -10.18 58.20 23.06
N ALA A 92 -9.61 58.70 21.95
CA ALA A 92 -9.46 60.13 21.76
C ALA A 92 -10.69 60.62 20.99
N ALA A 93 -11.46 61.47 21.66
CA ALA A 93 -12.77 61.93 21.25
C ALA A 93 -12.85 62.50 19.82
N ALA A 94 -14.04 62.31 19.23
CA ALA A 94 -14.58 62.92 18.03
C ALA A 94 -14.15 62.33 16.67
N SER A 95 -14.98 61.44 16.12
CA SER A 95 -15.74 61.74 14.89
C SER A 95 -16.80 60.68 14.60
N GLN A 96 -17.87 61.12 13.96
CA GLN A 96 -19.21 60.52 13.94
C GLN A 96 -19.33 59.25 13.08
N GLY A 97 -20.19 58.34 13.54
CA GLY A 97 -21.23 57.77 12.70
C GLY A 97 -20.85 56.62 11.78
N THR A 98 -20.81 55.39 12.30
CA THR A 98 -21.32 54.19 11.62
C THR A 98 -21.66 53.16 12.68
N PHE A 99 -22.92 52.74 12.73
CA PHE A 99 -23.40 51.69 13.64
C PHE A 99 -22.72 50.36 13.30
N LEU A 100 -21.75 49.94 14.11
CA LEU A 100 -21.33 48.55 14.17
C LEU A 100 -22.13 47.85 15.27
N PRO A 101 -22.61 46.61 15.04
CA PRO A 101 -23.22 45.82 16.10
C PRO A 101 -22.19 45.65 17.22
N GLN A 102 -22.55 46.05 18.44
CA GLN A 102 -21.73 45.83 19.62
C GLN A 102 -21.55 44.33 19.78
N ILE A 103 -20.35 43.84 19.43
CA ILE A 103 -19.88 42.54 19.87
C ILE A 103 -19.66 42.71 21.37
N PRO A 104 -20.29 41.89 22.24
CA PRO A 104 -20.01 41.92 23.66
C PRO A 104 -18.51 41.78 23.83
N GLU A 105 -17.87 42.75 24.50
CA GLU A 105 -16.46 42.68 24.83
C GLU A 105 -16.23 41.34 25.56
N CYS A 106 -15.63 40.38 24.86
CA CYS A 106 -15.16 39.16 25.49
C CYS A 106 -14.10 39.59 26.49
N SER A 107 -14.50 39.71 27.76
CA SER A 107 -13.62 40.08 28.86
C SER A 107 -12.40 39.16 28.79
N GLY A 108 -11.19 39.73 28.66
CA GLY A 108 -9.94 38.99 28.47
C GLY A 108 -9.74 37.83 29.46
N GLY A 109 -10.35 37.91 30.64
CA GLY A 109 -10.36 36.81 31.62
C GLY A 109 -11.02 35.51 31.16
N VAL A 110 -12.03 35.53 30.29
CA VAL A 110 -12.66 34.29 29.76
C VAL A 110 -11.73 33.61 28.77
N LEU A 111 -11.03 34.38 27.94
CA LEU A 111 -10.09 33.83 26.97
C LEU A 111 -8.84 33.27 27.67
N GLU A 112 -8.34 33.97 28.71
CA GLU A 112 -7.24 33.46 29.53
C GLU A 112 -7.62 32.21 30.31
N LEU A 113 -8.85 32.14 30.85
CA LEU A 113 -9.35 30.95 31.52
C LEU A 113 -9.40 29.75 30.57
N VAL A 114 -9.96 29.93 29.37
CA VAL A 114 -10.02 28.89 28.33
C VAL A 114 -8.61 28.48 27.87
N ALA A 115 -7.68 29.42 27.75
CA ALA A 115 -6.30 29.11 27.42
C ALA A 115 -5.60 28.28 28.52
N TRP A 116 -5.92 28.55 29.78
CA TRP A 116 -5.42 27.79 30.92
C TRP A 116 -6.02 26.39 30.98
N GLU A 117 -7.33 26.27 30.78
CA GLU A 117 -8.05 24.98 30.71
C GLU A 117 -7.53 24.11 29.56
N LEU A 118 -7.33 24.67 28.37
CA LEU A 118 -6.76 23.93 27.24
C LEU A 118 -5.34 23.45 27.51
N ARG A 119 -4.54 24.24 28.22
CA ARG A 119 -3.17 23.85 28.61
C ARG A 119 -3.19 22.71 29.63
N ALA A 120 -4.03 22.80 30.66
CA ALA A 120 -4.20 21.73 31.63
C ALA A 120 -4.68 20.43 30.97
N LEU A 121 -5.64 20.52 30.05
CA LEU A 121 -6.18 19.36 29.33
C LEU A 121 -5.16 18.74 28.36
N GLN A 122 -4.27 19.57 27.79
CA GLN A 122 -3.14 19.11 26.99
C GLN A 122 -2.12 18.33 27.84
N GLU A 123 -1.81 18.82 29.04
CA GLU A 123 -0.90 18.16 29.98
C GLU A 123 -1.46 16.81 30.44
N GLU A 124 -2.75 16.75 30.83
CA GLU A 124 -3.42 15.50 31.21
C GLU A 124 -3.44 14.46 30.06
N LEU A 125 -3.70 14.90 28.83
CA LEU A 125 -3.66 14.02 27.65
C LEU A 125 -2.26 13.48 27.40
N GLN A 126 -1.24 14.31 27.61
CA GLN A 126 0.14 13.92 27.40
C GLN A 126 0.58 12.90 28.46
N GLU A 127 0.27 13.11 29.73
CA GLU A 127 0.51 12.13 30.80
C GLU A 127 -0.23 10.80 30.52
N ALA A 128 -1.50 10.85 30.12
CA ALA A 128 -2.26 9.65 29.79
C ALA A 128 -1.68 8.89 28.58
N ALA A 129 -1.18 9.61 27.57
CA ALA A 129 -0.52 9.04 26.41
C ALA A 129 0.83 8.41 26.77
N GLU A 130 1.62 9.05 27.63
CA GLU A 130 2.89 8.54 28.14
C GLU A 130 2.69 7.30 29.01
N HIS A 131 1.70 7.31 29.91
CA HIS A 131 1.32 6.14 30.69
C HIS A 131 0.88 4.97 29.81
N ARG A 132 0.04 5.23 28.80
CA ARG A 132 -0.35 4.20 27.83
C ARG A 132 0.83 3.67 27.04
N ARG A 133 1.76 4.53 26.62
CA ARG A 133 2.97 4.14 25.90
C ARG A 133 3.86 3.27 26.77
N ALA A 134 4.12 3.67 28.01
CA ALA A 134 4.92 2.89 28.96
C ALA A 134 4.29 1.53 29.27
N ALA A 135 2.96 1.48 29.45
CA ALA A 135 2.24 0.21 29.63
C ALA A 135 2.33 -0.69 28.39
N TRP A 136 2.24 -0.10 27.19
CA TRP A 136 2.42 -0.83 25.93
C TRP A 136 3.85 -1.34 25.76
N GLU A 137 4.86 -0.53 26.08
CA GLU A 137 6.27 -0.89 26.00
C GLU A 137 6.64 -1.98 27.01
N ALA A 138 6.11 -1.91 28.24
CA ALA A 138 6.27 -2.99 29.22
C ALA A 138 5.64 -4.30 28.72
N LYS A 139 4.45 -4.23 28.11
CA LYS A 139 3.76 -5.40 27.55
C LYS A 139 4.46 -5.95 26.30
N ALA A 140 4.96 -5.07 25.43
CA ALA A 140 5.70 -5.44 24.22
C ALA A 140 7.13 -5.92 24.52
N GLY A 141 7.76 -5.43 25.58
CA GLY A 141 9.03 -5.94 26.10
C GLY A 141 8.91 -7.36 26.62
N GLY A 142 7.76 -7.74 27.19
CA GLY A 142 7.45 -9.11 27.61
C GLY A 142 7.05 -10.05 26.45
N CYS A 143 6.51 -9.51 25.35
CA CYS A 143 6.04 -10.30 24.21
C CYS A 143 7.00 -10.19 23.00
N GLY A 144 8.06 -11.00 22.99
CA GLY A 144 8.70 -11.44 21.74
C GLY A 144 9.84 -10.59 21.19
N ARG A 145 10.35 -9.57 21.91
CA ARG A 145 11.61 -8.89 21.56
C ARG A 145 12.79 -9.36 22.44
N GLY A 146 12.78 -10.64 22.83
CA GLY A 146 13.88 -11.24 23.58
C GLY A 146 15.12 -11.50 22.70
N PRO A 147 16.31 -11.66 23.32
CA PRO A 147 17.53 -12.06 22.61
C PRO A 147 17.34 -13.33 21.78
N GLU A 148 16.45 -14.24 22.20
CA GLU A 148 16.10 -15.46 21.45
C GLU A 148 15.41 -15.17 20.10
N TRP A 149 14.47 -14.22 20.03
CA TRP A 149 13.84 -13.82 18.76
C TRP A 149 14.86 -13.15 17.82
N SER A 150 15.79 -12.40 18.39
CA SER A 150 16.89 -11.81 17.64
C SER A 150 17.87 -12.87 17.12
N ALA A 151 18.10 -13.94 17.91
CA ALA A 151 18.97 -15.06 17.55
C ALA A 151 18.33 -15.94 16.48
N VAL A 152 17.03 -16.26 16.58
CA VAL A 152 16.28 -17.02 15.57
C VAL A 152 16.28 -16.29 14.23
N ARG A 153 16.07 -14.96 14.23
CA ARG A 153 16.10 -14.15 13.01
C ARG A 153 17.51 -14.05 12.40
N ARG A 154 18.55 -14.01 13.25
CA ARG A 154 19.94 -14.02 12.80
C ARG A 154 20.30 -15.37 12.18
N ALA A 155 19.94 -16.46 12.84
CA ALA A 155 20.13 -17.82 12.33
C ALA A 155 19.40 -18.05 11.00
N SER A 156 18.16 -17.55 10.85
CA SER A 156 17.44 -17.64 9.56
C SER A 156 18.14 -16.84 8.46
N ARG A 157 18.70 -15.66 8.77
CA ARG A 157 19.42 -14.84 7.80
C ARG A 157 20.72 -15.52 7.37
N GLU A 158 21.48 -16.05 8.31
CA GLU A 158 22.72 -16.79 8.06
C GLU A 158 22.47 -18.08 7.26
N ALA A 159 21.37 -18.79 7.54
CA ALA A 159 20.96 -19.96 6.76
C ALA A 159 20.66 -19.59 5.29
N VAL A 160 19.88 -18.52 5.07
CA VAL A 160 19.57 -18.05 3.72
C VAL A 160 20.84 -17.60 2.98
N GLU A 161 21.75 -16.90 3.65
CA GLU A 161 23.01 -16.46 3.05
C GLU A 161 23.91 -17.65 2.66
N LYS A 162 23.94 -18.69 3.50
CA LYS A 162 24.65 -19.95 3.21
C LYS A 162 24.05 -20.68 2.00
N GLU A 163 22.72 -20.77 1.90
CA GLU A 163 22.04 -21.38 0.75
C GLU A 163 22.27 -20.59 -0.54
N LEU A 164 22.20 -19.25 -0.48
CA LEU A 164 22.51 -18.39 -1.63
C LEU A 164 23.99 -18.52 -2.05
N GLY A 165 24.90 -18.66 -1.09
CA GLY A 165 26.31 -18.95 -1.36
C GLY A 165 26.54 -20.35 -1.93
N ALA A 166 25.75 -21.35 -1.53
CA ALA A 166 25.78 -22.68 -2.13
C ALA A 166 25.29 -22.64 -3.59
N LEU A 167 24.15 -21.99 -3.84
CA LEU A 167 23.60 -21.80 -5.19
C LEU A 167 24.57 -21.06 -6.11
N ARG A 168 25.20 -19.98 -5.63
CA ARG A 168 26.21 -19.23 -6.39
C ARG A 168 27.41 -20.11 -6.75
N ARG A 169 27.93 -20.91 -5.82
CA ARG A 169 29.04 -21.83 -6.08
C ARG A 169 28.67 -22.93 -7.06
N CYS A 170 27.45 -23.48 -6.97
CA CYS A 170 26.94 -24.42 -7.95
C CYS A 170 26.89 -23.78 -9.35
N TRP A 171 26.41 -22.54 -9.48
CA TRP A 171 26.42 -21.80 -10.74
C TRP A 171 27.81 -21.48 -11.28
N GLU A 172 28.80 -21.31 -10.40
CA GLU A 172 30.20 -21.07 -10.80
C GLU A 172 30.92 -22.37 -11.18
N GLN A 173 30.57 -23.50 -10.58
CA GLN A 173 31.13 -24.83 -10.88
C GLN A 173 30.55 -25.46 -12.15
N ASP A 174 29.30 -25.15 -12.49
CA ASP A 174 28.65 -25.59 -13.75
C ASP A 174 29.09 -24.76 -14.97
N ARG A 175 30.00 -23.80 -14.78
CA ARG A 175 30.59 -22.98 -15.84
C ARG A 175 31.70 -23.77 -16.53
N ASP A 176 31.36 -24.52 -17.57
CA ASP A 176 32.34 -25.12 -18.47
C ASP A 176 33.17 -23.99 -19.14
N PRO A 177 34.51 -23.94 -18.97
CA PRO A 177 35.33 -22.81 -19.43
C PRO A 177 35.39 -22.63 -20.96
N ALA A 178 34.79 -23.54 -21.74
CA ALA A 178 34.82 -23.51 -23.19
C ALA A 178 33.61 -22.82 -23.85
N GLN A 179 32.55 -22.44 -23.11
CA GLN A 179 31.37 -21.81 -23.69
C GLN A 179 30.98 -20.53 -22.95
N PRO A 180 31.14 -19.33 -23.53
CA PRO A 180 30.51 -18.14 -22.98
C PRO A 180 29.00 -18.33 -23.11
N HIS A 181 28.31 -18.51 -21.98
CA HIS A 181 26.85 -18.52 -21.91
C HIS A 181 26.33 -17.15 -22.34
N VAL A 182 26.09 -16.98 -23.64
CA VAL A 182 25.23 -15.93 -24.19
C VAL A 182 23.86 -16.11 -23.51
N PRO A 183 23.15 -15.03 -23.11
CA PRO A 183 21.82 -15.14 -22.52
C PRO A 183 20.98 -16.12 -23.33
N HIS A 184 20.65 -17.25 -22.70
CA HIS A 184 19.96 -18.35 -23.37
C HIS A 184 18.61 -17.83 -23.88
N ARG A 185 18.56 -17.52 -25.17
CA ARG A 185 17.31 -17.21 -25.86
C ARG A 185 16.52 -18.51 -25.87
N LEU A 186 15.43 -18.57 -25.12
CA LEU A 186 14.47 -19.67 -25.21
C LEU A 186 13.91 -19.65 -26.65
N VAL A 187 14.37 -20.58 -27.48
CA VAL A 187 13.85 -20.78 -28.83
C VAL A 187 12.80 -21.88 -28.73
N ARG A 188 11.57 -21.56 -29.11
CA ARG A 188 10.51 -22.57 -29.31
C ARG A 188 11.00 -23.54 -30.39
N ARG A 189 11.26 -24.80 -30.03
CA ARG A 189 11.42 -25.87 -31.01
C ARG A 189 10.05 -26.14 -31.61
N GLU A 190 9.95 -25.97 -32.93
CA GLU A 190 8.79 -26.44 -33.68
C GLU A 190 8.72 -27.97 -33.62
N ASP A 191 7.48 -28.44 -33.60
CA ASP A 191 7.06 -29.75 -33.11
C ASP A 191 7.79 -30.92 -33.79
N GLY A 192 8.23 -31.90 -32.97
CA GLY A 192 8.64 -33.22 -33.47
C GLY A 192 9.78 -33.91 -32.73
N ALA A 193 10.47 -33.26 -31.79
CA ALA A 193 11.54 -33.89 -31.02
C ALA A 193 11.44 -33.56 -29.53
N ALA A 194 10.33 -33.95 -28.90
CA ALA A 194 10.27 -34.09 -27.46
C ALA A 194 11.23 -35.23 -27.09
N GLY A 195 12.42 -34.88 -26.61
CA GLY A 195 13.34 -35.88 -26.07
C GLY A 195 12.81 -36.43 -24.74
N ASP A 196 13.34 -37.57 -24.30
CA ASP A 196 13.03 -38.20 -23.00
C ASP A 196 13.06 -37.25 -21.80
N ARG A 197 13.80 -36.13 -21.90
CA ARG A 197 13.93 -35.11 -20.86
C ARG A 197 12.65 -34.28 -20.65
N ASP A 198 11.91 -33.96 -21.71
CA ASP A 198 10.68 -33.16 -21.62
C ASP A 198 9.51 -34.01 -21.10
N LEU A 199 9.47 -35.29 -21.47
CA LEU A 199 8.54 -36.28 -20.89
C LEU A 199 8.79 -36.44 -19.38
N ARG A 200 10.06 -36.49 -18.96
CA ARG A 200 10.45 -36.53 -17.54
C ARG A 200 10.05 -35.25 -16.79
N ALA A 201 10.19 -34.07 -17.38
CA ALA A 201 9.78 -32.81 -16.75
C ALA A 201 8.24 -32.74 -16.58
N ALA A 202 7.48 -33.13 -17.59
CA ALA A 202 6.03 -33.19 -17.52
C ALA A 202 5.54 -34.20 -16.46
N GLU A 203 6.22 -35.34 -16.32
CA GLU A 203 5.97 -36.31 -15.24
C GLU A 203 6.23 -35.71 -13.86
N VAL A 204 7.37 -35.05 -13.67
CA VAL A 204 7.69 -34.39 -12.40
C VAL A 204 6.66 -33.31 -12.06
N ILE A 205 6.27 -32.46 -13.02
CA ILE A 205 5.24 -31.44 -12.79
C ILE A 205 3.91 -32.08 -12.38
N ARG A 206 3.52 -33.20 -13.00
CA ARG A 206 2.30 -33.93 -12.64
C ARG A 206 2.38 -34.49 -11.22
N THR A 207 3.52 -35.07 -10.84
CA THR A 207 3.73 -35.59 -9.48
C THR A 207 3.68 -34.48 -8.44
N LEU A 208 4.32 -33.34 -8.70
CA LEU A 208 4.30 -32.18 -7.80
C LEU A 208 2.89 -31.62 -7.63
N ARG A 209 2.12 -31.46 -8.71
CA ARG A 209 0.72 -31.03 -8.64
C ARG A 209 -0.15 -32.00 -7.84
N SER A 210 0.09 -33.31 -7.96
CA SER A 210 -0.64 -34.30 -7.15
C SER A 210 -0.28 -34.23 -5.66
N GLN A 211 0.99 -33.93 -5.34
CA GLN A 211 1.44 -33.73 -3.96
C GLN A 211 0.88 -32.44 -3.37
N GLU A 212 0.87 -31.36 -4.14
CA GLU A 212 0.26 -30.07 -3.78
C GLU A 212 -1.22 -30.26 -3.44
N ALA A 213 -2.00 -30.88 -4.33
CA ALA A 213 -3.42 -31.16 -4.10
C ALA A 213 -3.66 -32.03 -2.85
N CYS A 214 -2.77 -33.01 -2.58
CA CYS A 214 -2.86 -33.83 -1.38
C CYS A 214 -2.61 -33.01 -0.10
N LEU A 215 -1.57 -32.16 -0.09
CA LEU A 215 -1.26 -31.30 1.04
C LEU A 215 -2.35 -30.24 1.27
N GLU A 216 -2.90 -29.68 0.20
CA GLU A 216 -4.05 -28.77 0.28
C GLU A 216 -5.26 -29.48 0.92
N ALA A 217 -5.59 -30.70 0.51
CA ALA A 217 -6.67 -31.46 1.12
C ALA A 217 -6.45 -31.71 2.62
N VAL A 218 -5.23 -32.06 3.02
CA VAL A 218 -4.86 -32.26 4.43
C VAL A 218 -4.96 -30.95 5.23
N LEU A 219 -4.53 -29.82 4.65
CA LEU A 219 -4.67 -28.51 5.29
C LEU A 219 -6.14 -28.14 5.51
N HIS A 220 -7.00 -28.33 4.51
CA HIS A 220 -8.43 -28.09 4.65
C HIS A 220 -9.06 -28.99 5.73
N GLN A 221 -8.65 -30.26 5.79
CA GLN A 221 -9.11 -31.19 6.82
C GLN A 221 -8.69 -30.74 8.24
N LEU A 222 -7.42 -30.38 8.43
CA LEU A 222 -6.90 -29.87 9.71
C LEU A 222 -7.58 -28.57 10.13
N GLN A 223 -7.78 -27.64 9.19
CA GLN A 223 -8.53 -26.41 9.46
C GLN A 223 -9.97 -26.71 9.88
N GLY A 224 -10.62 -27.68 9.23
CA GLY A 224 -11.94 -28.18 9.61
C GLY A 224 -11.96 -28.74 11.04
N GLN A 225 -10.99 -29.59 11.39
CA GLN A 225 -10.85 -30.16 12.74
C GLN A 225 -10.61 -29.07 13.80
N CYS A 226 -9.72 -28.11 13.54
CA CYS A 226 -9.49 -26.98 14.42
C CYS A 226 -10.77 -26.16 14.62
N ARG A 227 -11.54 -25.88 13.56
CA ARG A 227 -12.82 -25.17 13.67
C ARG A 227 -13.82 -25.93 14.53
N GLN A 228 -13.90 -27.26 14.40
CA GLN A 228 -14.79 -28.10 15.20
C GLN A 228 -14.38 -28.11 16.68
N GLU A 229 -13.10 -28.28 16.99
CA GLU A 229 -12.61 -28.25 18.38
C GLU A 229 -12.80 -26.87 19.01
N LEU A 230 -12.55 -25.79 18.26
CA LEU A 230 -12.82 -24.42 18.73
C LEU A 230 -14.31 -24.19 18.98
N ALA A 231 -15.20 -24.69 18.12
CA ALA A 231 -16.65 -24.62 18.34
C ALA A 231 -17.07 -25.40 19.60
N ARG A 232 -16.46 -26.58 19.85
CA ARG A 232 -16.69 -27.37 21.07
C ARG A 232 -16.27 -26.61 22.33
N LEU A 233 -15.10 -25.99 22.31
CA LEU A 233 -14.58 -25.20 23.44
C LEU A 233 -15.39 -23.92 23.68
N ALA A 234 -15.82 -23.24 22.60
CA ALA A 234 -16.68 -22.08 22.68
C ALA A 234 -18.05 -22.41 23.30
N GLY A 235 -18.65 -23.56 22.93
CA GLY A 235 -19.92 -24.00 23.50
C GLY A 235 -19.84 -24.42 24.97
N ALA A 236 -18.66 -24.82 25.45
CA ALA A 236 -18.46 -25.23 26.84
C ALA A 236 -18.20 -24.07 27.82
N LEU A 237 -17.81 -22.89 27.32
CA LEU A 237 -17.42 -21.72 28.13
C LEU A 237 -18.33 -20.52 27.81
N PRO A 238 -19.34 -20.21 28.64
CA PRO A 238 -20.18 -19.04 28.43
C PRO A 238 -19.35 -17.76 28.60
N GLY A 239 -19.22 -16.96 27.53
CA GLY A 239 -18.54 -15.66 27.53
C GLY A 239 -17.42 -15.47 26.48
N LEU A 240 -17.05 -16.53 25.74
CA LEU A 240 -15.99 -16.46 24.73
C LEU A 240 -16.56 -16.15 23.34
N ILE A 241 -16.26 -14.96 22.79
CA ILE A 241 -16.67 -14.55 21.43
C ILE A 241 -15.53 -14.86 20.46
N TRP A 242 -15.79 -15.75 19.50
CA TRP A 242 -14.84 -16.06 18.43
C TRP A 242 -15.13 -15.22 17.17
N ILE A 243 -14.12 -14.52 16.68
CA ILE A 243 -14.17 -13.78 15.42
C ILE A 243 -13.37 -14.59 14.38
N PRO A 244 -14.03 -15.22 13.40
CA PRO A 244 -13.32 -15.92 12.33
C PRO A 244 -12.56 -14.92 11.44
N PRO A 245 -11.40 -15.31 10.87
CA PRO A 245 -10.70 -14.46 9.92
C PRO A 245 -11.57 -14.26 8.65
N PRO A 246 -11.46 -13.10 7.98
CA PRO A 246 -12.21 -12.83 6.76
C PRO A 246 -11.83 -13.87 5.69
N GLY A 247 -12.82 -14.55 5.14
CA GLY A 247 -12.64 -15.58 4.11
C GLY A 247 -12.03 -14.98 2.84
N ARG A 248 -11.08 -15.72 2.24
CA ARG A 248 -10.65 -15.52 0.85
C ARG A 248 -11.60 -16.23 -0.09
#